data_AF-A0A0A2WCB4-F1
#
_entry.id   AF-A0A0A2WCB4-F1
#
_cell.length_a   1.000
_cell.length_b   1.000
_cell.length_c   1.000
_cell.angle_alpha   90.00
_cell.angle_beta   90.00
_cell.angle_gamma   90.00
#
_symmetry.space_group_name_H-M   'P 1'
#
loop_
_entity.id
_entity.type
_entity.pdbx_description
1 polymer ?
#
loop_
_entity_poly.entity_id
_entity_poly.type
_entity_poly.pdbx_seq_one_letter_code
_entity_poly.pdbx_strand_id
1 'polypeptide(L)'
;MHYGLSCSHQKENSSLNLHPLFYKATTHPDTMASHEDHGRQAAAAVLSSPYQPHDVLDETAKTAVVGLGAGFFLAAVQNALSKRNVGAFGVFSRGAPVIGLIAASPAAYTFISRTTMNLREKDDAFAAALGGFAAGAVLGLPSKRMPVVFALGGFVGSVQGLFKLAGGRLDSFKAEDDEFARKETIRRTTRVPVEQTISEVGEGRGIKPPGYEERRRERIQEKYGFEINPVKATVEGSQ
;
A
#
# COMPACT_ATOMS: atom_id res chain seq x y z
N MET A 1 -26.08 19.76 57.40
CA MET A 1 -26.72 18.96 56.35
C MET A 1 -25.66 17.96 55.86
N HIS A 2 -25.52 16.75 56.42
CA HIS A 2 -26.33 15.53 56.14
C HIS A 2 -26.44 15.26 54.63
N TYR A 3 -26.02 14.16 54.00
CA TYR A 3 -25.41 12.83 54.32
C TYR A 3 -24.72 12.35 53.01
N GLY A 4 -23.64 11.55 52.96
CA GLY A 4 -23.50 10.10 53.28
C GLY A 4 -22.90 9.37 52.04
N LEU A 5 -22.16 8.26 52.03
CA LEU A 5 -21.61 7.22 52.94
C LEU A 5 -20.30 6.69 52.25
N SER A 6 -19.19 6.35 52.94
CA SER A 6 -18.84 5.07 53.63
C SER A 6 -18.95 3.81 52.74
N CYS A 7 -18.08 2.78 52.67
CA CYS A 7 -17.07 2.14 53.54
C CYS A 7 -16.25 1.16 52.64
N SER A 8 -14.91 1.13 52.63
CA SER A 8 -13.98 0.24 53.37
C SER A 8 -14.27 -1.28 53.38
N HIS A 9 -13.32 -2.10 52.88
CA HIS A 9 -12.86 -3.44 53.34
C HIS A 9 -12.17 -4.22 52.18
N GLN A 10 -11.11 -5.04 52.28
CA GLN A 10 -10.32 -5.62 53.39
C GLN A 10 -9.19 -6.51 52.81
N LYS A 11 -8.02 -6.56 53.49
CA LYS A 11 -7.04 -7.69 53.60
C LYS A 11 -6.26 -8.08 52.32
N GLU A 12 -4.93 -8.03 52.23
CA GLU A 12 -3.84 -8.46 53.13
C GLU A 12 -3.86 -9.97 53.48
N ASN A 13 -3.03 -10.74 52.77
CA ASN A 13 -2.45 -12.04 53.15
C ASN A 13 -1.41 -12.40 52.04
N SER A 14 -0.08 -12.32 52.19
CA SER A 14 0.86 -13.00 53.11
C SER A 14 0.87 -14.53 53.00
N SER A 15 1.74 -15.06 52.12
CA SER A 15 2.49 -16.33 52.23
C SER A 15 3.22 -16.58 50.89
N LEU A 16 4.50 -16.26 50.69
CA LEU A 16 5.67 -16.97 51.21
C LEU A 16 5.49 -18.50 51.23
N ASN A 17 5.88 -19.15 50.13
CA ASN A 17 6.37 -20.53 50.12
C ASN A 17 7.56 -20.61 49.18
N LEU A 18 8.75 -20.47 49.78
CA LEU A 18 10.02 -20.89 49.24
C LEU A 18 10.30 -22.33 49.72
N HIS A 19 11.06 -23.07 48.89
CA HIS A 19 11.71 -24.38 49.08
C HIS A 19 11.00 -25.62 48.51
N PRO A 20 11.74 -26.68 48.14
CA PRO A 20 13.05 -26.71 47.48
C PRO A 20 13.17 -27.82 46.40
N LEU A 21 14.31 -27.86 45.70
CA LEU A 21 14.88 -29.03 45.02
C LEU A 21 14.04 -29.72 43.93
N PHE A 22 14.53 -29.75 42.69
CA PHE A 22 15.16 -30.96 42.16
C PHE A 22 15.54 -30.75 40.70
N TYR A 23 16.84 -30.84 40.45
CA TYR A 23 17.43 -31.08 39.15
C TYR A 23 16.82 -32.35 38.56
N LYS A 24 16.01 -32.23 37.51
CA LYS A 24 15.64 -33.35 36.64
C LYS A 24 15.88 -32.92 35.20
N ALA A 25 17.08 -33.26 34.72
CA ALA A 25 17.37 -33.37 33.31
C ALA A 25 16.52 -34.53 32.75
N THR A 26 15.44 -34.20 32.04
CA THR A 26 14.74 -35.12 31.17
C THR A 26 14.59 -34.45 29.82
N THR A 27 15.39 -34.92 28.88
CA THR A 27 15.36 -34.64 27.45
C THR A 27 13.95 -34.89 26.89
N HIS A 28 13.24 -33.81 26.55
CA HIS A 28 12.07 -33.86 25.68
C HIS A 28 12.43 -33.20 24.34
N PRO A 29 12.34 -33.91 23.20
CA PRO A 29 12.66 -33.37 21.88
C PRO A 29 11.56 -32.47 21.26
N ASP A 30 10.49 -32.14 21.97
CA ASP A 30 9.27 -31.62 21.34
C ASP A 30 9.05 -30.09 21.43
N THR A 31 10.03 -29.32 21.94
CA THR A 31 9.89 -27.86 22.12
C THR A 31 10.62 -27.00 21.07
N MET A 32 11.13 -27.59 19.98
CA MET A 32 11.84 -26.84 18.92
C MET A 32 10.94 -26.38 17.76
N ALA A 33 9.64 -26.73 17.75
CA ALA A 33 8.78 -26.50 16.58
C ALA A 33 7.90 -25.23 16.66
N SER A 34 7.78 -24.55 17.81
CA SER A 34 6.73 -23.54 18.00
C SER A 34 7.18 -22.08 17.91
N HIS A 35 8.46 -21.78 17.65
CA HIS A 35 8.94 -20.40 17.55
C HIS A 35 9.25 -19.91 16.12
N GLU A 36 9.20 -20.77 15.10
CA GLU A 36 9.44 -20.37 13.70
C GLU A 36 8.16 -20.10 12.89
N ASP A 37 7.00 -20.55 13.37
CA ASP A 37 5.74 -20.44 12.62
C ASP A 37 5.13 -19.03 12.63
N HIS A 38 5.43 -18.19 13.63
CA HIS A 38 4.89 -16.83 13.72
C HIS A 38 5.46 -15.89 12.62
N GLY A 39 6.69 -16.12 12.17
CA GLY A 39 7.30 -15.36 11.06
C GLY A 39 6.77 -15.78 9.69
N ARG A 40 6.54 -17.09 9.49
CA ARG A 40 5.99 -17.64 8.25
C ARG A 40 4.51 -17.31 8.05
N GLN A 41 3.72 -17.31 9.14
CA GLN A 41 2.31 -16.91 9.09
C GLN A 41 2.13 -15.40 8.88
N ALA A 42 3.03 -14.55 9.41
CA ALA A 42 3.02 -13.12 9.14
C ALA A 42 3.37 -12.80 7.67
N ALA A 43 4.34 -13.49 7.08
CA ALA A 43 4.71 -13.31 5.67
C ALA A 43 3.65 -13.88 4.70
N ALA A 44 3.03 -15.00 5.04
CA ALA A 44 1.94 -15.59 4.24
C ALA A 44 0.62 -14.80 4.36
N ALA A 45 0.35 -14.15 5.51
CA ALA A 45 -0.81 -13.29 5.70
C ALA A 45 -0.73 -11.99 4.89
N VAL A 46 0.48 -11.49 4.57
CA VAL A 46 0.65 -10.27 3.76
C VAL A 46 0.26 -10.49 2.30
N LEU A 47 0.36 -11.73 1.79
CA LEU A 47 0.00 -12.07 0.40
C LEU A 47 -1.49 -12.38 0.20
N SER A 48 -2.26 -12.59 1.27
CA SER A 48 -3.68 -12.98 1.22
C SER A 48 -4.56 -12.25 2.25
N SER A 49 -4.10 -11.15 2.85
CA SER A 49 -4.95 -10.38 3.75
C SER A 49 -6.08 -9.77 2.93
N PRO A 50 -7.36 -10.06 3.27
CA PRO A 50 -8.48 -9.38 2.67
C PRO A 50 -8.34 -7.87 2.89
N TYR A 51 -8.76 -7.08 1.89
CA TYR A 51 -8.74 -5.64 1.97
C TYR A 51 -9.50 -5.19 3.22
N GLN A 52 -8.83 -4.42 4.07
CA GLN A 52 -9.44 -3.85 5.26
C GLN A 52 -9.88 -2.42 4.93
N PRO A 53 -11.18 -2.10 5.02
CA PRO A 53 -11.66 -0.76 4.78
C PRO A 53 -10.99 0.26 5.70
N HIS A 54 -10.57 1.38 5.12
CA HIS A 54 -10.00 2.50 5.86
C HIS A 54 -11.11 3.38 6.46
N ASP A 55 -10.95 3.79 7.72
CA ASP A 55 -11.76 4.87 8.28
C ASP A 55 -11.28 6.21 7.72
N VAL A 56 -11.97 6.70 6.69
CA VAL A 56 -11.58 7.91 5.96
C VAL A 56 -11.61 9.15 6.85
N LEU A 57 -12.52 9.22 7.83
CA LEU A 57 -12.71 10.42 8.65
C LEU A 57 -11.68 10.47 9.77
N ASP A 58 -11.48 9.35 10.46
CA ASP A 58 -10.47 9.26 11.53
C ASP A 58 -9.05 9.48 10.98
N GLU A 59 -8.71 8.82 9.87
CA GLU A 59 -7.39 8.99 9.27
C GLU A 59 -7.17 10.41 8.76
N THR A 60 -8.18 11.02 8.12
CA THR A 60 -8.08 12.40 7.63
C THR A 60 -8.02 13.40 8.77
N ALA A 61 -8.75 13.19 9.87
CA ALA A 61 -8.68 14.05 11.04
C ALA A 61 -7.28 14.01 11.66
N LYS A 62 -6.71 12.81 11.81
CA LYS A 62 -5.34 12.62 12.31
C LYS A 62 -4.32 13.33 11.44
N THR A 63 -4.38 13.15 10.12
CA THR A 63 -3.43 13.80 9.21
C THR A 63 -3.63 15.31 9.14
N ALA A 64 -4.86 15.79 9.22
CA ALA A 64 -5.16 17.22 9.28
C ALA A 64 -4.58 17.86 10.55
N VAL A 65 -4.70 17.21 11.70
CA VAL A 65 -4.12 17.72 12.97
C VAL A 65 -2.59 17.78 12.89
N VAL A 66 -1.95 16.75 12.33
CA VAL A 66 -0.50 16.75 12.10
C VAL A 66 -0.10 17.86 11.12
N GLY A 67 -0.84 18.03 10.03
CA GLY A 67 -0.64 19.10 9.06
C GLY A 67 -0.82 20.50 9.66
N LEU A 68 -1.81 20.69 10.55
CA LEU A 68 -2.00 21.94 11.29
C LEU A 68 -0.83 22.22 12.22
N GLY A 69 -0.32 21.22 12.94
CA GLY A 69 0.86 21.37 13.78
C GLY A 69 2.09 21.81 12.98
N ALA A 70 2.35 21.15 11.85
CA ALA A 70 3.45 21.50 10.95
C ALA A 70 3.27 22.89 10.32
N GLY A 71 2.05 23.24 9.89
CA GLY A 71 1.74 24.55 9.31
C GLY A 71 1.86 25.67 10.32
N PHE A 72 1.38 25.46 11.55
CA PHE A 72 1.53 26.41 12.65
C PHE A 72 3.01 26.63 13.00
N PHE A 73 3.79 25.56 13.08
CA PHE A 73 5.22 25.65 13.30
C PHE A 73 5.93 26.45 12.20
N LEU A 74 5.63 26.18 10.93
CA LEU A 74 6.21 26.93 9.82
C LEU A 74 5.81 28.41 9.85
N ALA A 75 4.54 28.70 10.14
CA ALA A 75 4.04 30.07 10.27
C ALA A 75 4.71 30.81 11.45
N ALA A 76 4.97 30.13 12.56
CA ALA A 76 5.70 30.68 13.70
C ALA A 76 7.15 31.01 13.34
N VAL A 77 7.85 30.12 12.61
CA VAL A 77 9.21 30.37 12.11
C VAL A 77 9.23 31.56 11.15
N GLN A 78 8.27 31.63 10.21
CA GLN A 78 8.16 32.77 9.29
C GLN A 78 7.87 34.09 10.02
N ASN A 79 7.07 34.06 11.08
CA ASN A 79 6.79 35.24 11.91
C ASN A 79 8.05 35.68 12.68
N ALA A 80 8.83 34.73 13.22
CA ALA A 80 10.08 35.00 13.93
C ALA A 80 11.19 35.56 13.03
N LEU A 81 11.27 35.11 11.77
CA LEU A 81 12.26 35.57 10.78
C LEU A 81 11.83 36.85 10.04
N SER A 82 10.66 37.39 10.34
CA SER A 82 10.14 38.56 9.62
C SER A 82 10.90 39.83 10.00
N LYS A 83 11.24 40.64 8.99
CA LYS A 83 12.00 41.89 9.19
C LYS A 83 11.22 42.99 9.93
N ARG A 84 9.92 42.81 10.14
CA ARG A 84 9.03 43.78 10.78
C ARG A 84 8.50 43.15 12.05
N ASN A 85 8.52 43.86 13.18
CA ASN A 85 7.93 43.38 14.42
C ASN A 85 6.43 43.18 14.25
N VAL A 86 6.06 41.94 13.93
CA VAL A 86 4.70 41.46 13.90
C VAL A 86 4.54 40.66 15.18
N GLY A 87 3.74 41.20 16.11
CA GLY A 87 3.50 40.55 17.40
C GLY A 87 2.95 39.13 17.25
N ALA A 88 2.74 38.42 18.36
CA ALA A 88 2.30 37.02 18.35
C ALA A 88 1.03 36.76 17.49
N PHE A 89 0.15 37.77 17.36
CA PHE A 89 -1.04 37.71 16.52
C PHE A 89 -0.76 37.68 15.00
N GLY A 90 0.48 37.92 14.58
CA GLY A 90 0.93 37.83 13.20
C GLY A 90 0.83 36.41 12.62
N VAL A 91 1.03 35.39 13.47
CA VAL A 91 0.94 33.97 13.08
C VAL A 91 -0.48 33.61 12.63
N PHE A 92 -1.50 34.11 13.32
CA PHE A 92 -2.89 33.84 12.98
C PHE A 92 -3.44 34.74 11.88
N SER A 93 -3.00 36.00 11.79
CA SER A 93 -3.52 36.93 10.77
C SER A 93 -2.84 36.77 9.40
N ARG A 94 -1.50 36.70 9.36
CA ARG A 94 -0.73 36.55 8.11
C ARG A 94 -0.34 35.11 7.81
N GLY A 95 -0.14 34.29 8.84
CA GLY A 95 0.20 32.88 8.69
C GLY A 95 -1.00 31.97 8.42
N ALA A 96 -2.23 32.40 8.72
CA ALA A 96 -3.46 31.62 8.46
C ALA A 96 -3.55 30.97 7.06
N PRO A 97 -3.30 31.67 5.94
CA PRO A 97 -3.34 31.03 4.63
C PRO A 97 -2.27 29.94 4.47
N VAL A 98 -1.07 30.12 5.04
CA VAL A 98 0.00 29.12 4.99
C VAL A 98 -0.36 27.90 5.84
N ILE A 99 -0.87 28.12 7.05
CA ILE A 99 -1.35 27.06 7.95
C ILE A 99 -2.47 26.27 7.27
N GLY A 100 -3.45 26.97 6.69
CA GLY A 100 -4.56 26.37 5.98
C GLY A 100 -4.12 25.52 4.79
N LEU A 101 -3.18 26.00 3.98
CA LEU A 101 -2.67 25.24 2.83
C LEU A 101 -1.87 24.00 3.24
N ILE A 102 -1.01 24.12 4.25
CA ILE A 102 -0.17 23.01 4.74
C ILE A 102 -1.02 21.95 5.46
N ALA A 103 -2.11 22.35 6.12
CA ALA A 103 -3.04 21.41 6.72
C ALA A 103 -4.00 20.77 5.70
N ALA A 104 -4.52 21.57 4.76
CA ALA A 104 -5.49 21.10 3.77
C ALA A 104 -4.87 20.14 2.75
N SER A 105 -3.60 20.32 2.38
CA SER A 105 -2.92 19.45 1.41
C SER A 105 -2.85 17.97 1.84
N PRO A 106 -2.31 17.60 3.03
CA PRO A 106 -2.30 16.22 3.51
C PRO A 106 -3.71 15.70 3.84
N ALA A 107 -4.63 16.54 4.32
CA ALA A 107 -6.02 16.14 4.55
C ALA A 107 -6.72 15.75 3.25
N ALA A 108 -6.56 16.55 2.18
CA ALA A 108 -7.09 16.23 0.86
C ALA A 108 -6.44 14.96 0.28
N TYR A 109 -5.13 14.78 0.48
CA TYR A 109 -4.42 13.57 0.09
C TYR A 109 -5.04 12.32 0.70
N THR A 110 -5.18 12.29 2.04
CA THR A 110 -5.69 11.11 2.74
C THR A 110 -7.16 10.86 2.43
N PHE A 111 -7.98 11.90 2.42
CA PHE A 111 -9.40 11.75 2.14
C PHE A 111 -9.64 11.09 0.77
N ILE A 112 -8.98 11.61 -0.28
CA ILE A 112 -9.18 11.12 -1.65
C ILE A 112 -8.55 9.74 -1.84
N SER A 113 -7.33 9.52 -1.33
CA SER A 113 -6.67 8.20 -1.46
C SER A 113 -7.44 7.12 -0.72
N ARG A 114 -7.87 7.35 0.53
CA ARG A 114 -8.63 6.36 1.32
C ARG A 114 -10.02 6.11 0.77
N THR A 115 -10.72 7.14 0.31
CA THR A 115 -12.02 6.96 -0.35
C THR A 115 -11.86 6.12 -1.63
N THR A 116 -10.81 6.37 -2.41
CA THR A 116 -10.55 5.61 -3.65
C THR A 116 -10.17 4.16 -3.35
N MET A 117 -9.39 3.91 -2.30
CA MET A 117 -9.05 2.56 -1.84
C MET A 117 -10.31 1.81 -1.41
N ASN A 118 -11.21 2.45 -0.65
CA ASN A 118 -12.46 1.84 -0.19
C ASN A 118 -13.40 1.50 -1.36
N LEU A 119 -13.50 2.36 -2.37
CA LEU A 119 -14.35 2.12 -3.54
C LEU A 119 -13.81 1.00 -4.46
N ARG A 120 -12.49 0.78 -4.47
CA ARG A 120 -11.85 -0.21 -5.34
C ARG A 120 -11.49 -1.50 -4.59
N GLU A 121 -11.68 -1.51 -3.27
CA GLU A 121 -11.31 -2.57 -2.34
C GLU A 121 -9.86 -3.05 -2.54
N LYS A 122 -8.98 -2.11 -2.95
CA LYS A 122 -7.61 -2.40 -3.38
C LYS A 122 -6.66 -1.25 -3.07
N ASP A 123 -5.48 -1.61 -2.57
CA ASP A 123 -4.36 -0.71 -2.35
C ASP A 123 -3.53 -0.54 -3.61
N ASP A 124 -3.99 0.35 -4.49
CA ASP A 124 -3.36 0.60 -5.78
C ASP A 124 -2.64 1.95 -5.85
N ALA A 125 -1.62 2.03 -6.72
CA ALA A 125 -0.92 3.27 -7.04
C ALA A 125 -1.83 4.38 -7.60
N PHE A 126 -2.93 4.02 -8.28
CA PHE A 126 -3.92 4.98 -8.77
C PHE A 126 -4.58 5.78 -7.64
N ALA A 127 -4.86 5.16 -6.50
CA ALA A 127 -5.46 5.86 -5.36
C ALA A 127 -4.48 6.91 -4.80
N ALA A 128 -3.20 6.60 -4.77
CA ALA A 128 -2.17 7.55 -4.34
C ALA A 128 -1.90 8.64 -5.38
N ALA A 129 -1.99 8.33 -6.68
CA ALA A 129 -1.91 9.34 -7.73
C ALA A 129 -3.06 10.35 -7.64
N LEU A 130 -4.30 9.88 -7.42
CA LEU A 130 -5.47 10.74 -7.24
C LEU A 130 -5.40 11.55 -5.94
N GLY A 131 -4.95 10.93 -4.84
CA GLY A 131 -4.67 11.66 -3.60
C GLY A 131 -3.61 12.74 -3.81
N GLY A 132 -2.51 12.42 -4.48
CA GLY A 132 -1.42 13.35 -4.79
C GLY A 132 -1.89 14.51 -5.68
N PHE A 133 -2.76 14.21 -6.65
CA PHE A 133 -3.39 15.22 -7.49
C PHE A 133 -4.24 16.19 -6.67
N ALA A 134 -5.08 15.69 -5.75
CA ALA A 134 -5.88 16.53 -4.87
C ALA A 134 -5.00 17.40 -3.96
N ALA A 135 -3.95 16.83 -3.38
CA ALA A 135 -3.00 17.54 -2.52
C ALA A 135 -2.27 18.67 -3.27
N GLY A 136 -1.81 18.41 -4.49
CA GLY A 136 -1.16 19.38 -5.37
C GLY A 136 -2.12 20.45 -5.89
N ALA A 137 -3.38 20.07 -6.16
CA ALA A 137 -4.41 21.02 -6.55
C ALA A 137 -4.69 22.03 -5.43
N VAL A 138 -4.78 21.58 -4.17
CA VAL A 138 -4.96 22.45 -3.00
C VAL A 138 -3.82 23.46 -2.87
N LEU A 139 -2.57 23.03 -3.11
CA LEU A 139 -1.41 23.93 -3.10
C LEU A 139 -1.43 24.96 -4.24
N GLY A 140 -2.09 24.66 -5.36
CA GLY A 140 -2.24 25.55 -6.51
C GLY A 140 -3.39 26.56 -6.41
N LEU A 141 -4.38 26.33 -5.54
CA LEU A 141 -5.52 27.22 -5.32
C LEU A 141 -5.14 28.70 -5.06
N PRO A 142 -4.12 29.06 -4.25
CA PRO A 142 -3.77 30.46 -4.02
C PRO A 142 -3.33 31.19 -5.29
N SER A 143 -2.87 30.50 -6.33
CA SER A 143 -2.48 31.13 -7.60
C SER A 143 -3.67 31.61 -8.43
N LYS A 144 -4.92 31.22 -8.09
CA LYS A 144 -6.17 31.60 -8.79
C LYS A 144 -6.15 31.37 -10.31
N ARG A 145 -5.29 30.46 -10.78
CA ARG A 145 -5.10 30.12 -12.19
C ARG A 145 -5.36 28.63 -12.36
N MET A 146 -6.44 28.28 -13.04
CA MET A 146 -6.78 26.89 -13.33
C MET A 146 -5.62 26.07 -13.94
N PRO A 147 -4.84 26.57 -14.91
CA PRO A 147 -3.74 25.76 -15.46
C PRO A 147 -2.65 25.45 -14.42
N VAL A 148 -2.41 26.33 -13.44
CA VAL A 148 -1.42 26.12 -12.37
C VAL A 148 -1.90 25.02 -11.42
N VAL A 149 -3.19 24.99 -11.11
CA VAL A 149 -3.81 23.93 -10.28
C VAL A 149 -3.65 22.57 -10.94
N PHE A 150 -3.96 22.46 -12.24
CA PHE A 150 -3.81 21.20 -12.98
C PHE A 150 -2.34 20.79 -13.12
N ALA A 151 -1.42 21.73 -13.34
CA ALA A 151 0.00 21.43 -13.46
C ALA A 151 0.59 20.92 -12.14
N LEU A 152 0.32 21.60 -11.02
CA LEU A 152 0.79 21.18 -9.70
C LEU A 152 0.13 19.89 -9.25
N GLY A 153 -1.18 19.74 -9.47
CA GLY A 153 -1.90 18.50 -9.22
C GLY A 153 -1.33 17.34 -10.04
N GLY A 154 -1.16 17.52 -11.35
CA GLY A 154 -0.60 16.50 -12.23
C GLY A 154 0.83 16.10 -11.86
N PHE A 155 1.66 17.07 -11.49
CA PHE A 155 3.03 16.84 -11.05
C PHE A 155 3.10 16.06 -9.73
N VAL A 156 2.38 16.50 -8.69
CA VAL A 156 2.38 15.81 -7.40
C VAL A 156 1.73 14.43 -7.52
N GLY A 157 0.65 14.33 -8.29
CA GLY A 157 -0.02 13.06 -8.57
C GLY A 157 0.87 12.04 -9.29
N SER A 158 1.66 12.46 -10.28
CA SER A 158 2.57 11.56 -11.00
C SER A 158 3.72 11.09 -10.11
N VAL A 159 4.33 11.98 -9.34
CA VAL A 159 5.40 11.63 -8.37
C VAL A 159 4.87 10.65 -7.33
N GLN A 160 3.68 10.88 -6.78
CA GLN A 160 3.10 10.03 -5.75
C GLN A 160 2.63 8.69 -6.29
N GLY A 161 2.07 8.65 -7.49
CA GLY A 161 1.73 7.43 -8.20
C GLY A 161 2.99 6.58 -8.44
N LEU A 162 4.06 7.19 -8.94
CA LEU A 162 5.34 6.52 -9.15
C LEU A 162 5.95 6.05 -7.83
N PHE A 163 5.86 6.85 -6.76
CA PHE A 163 6.37 6.48 -5.45
C PHE A 163 5.66 5.24 -4.88
N LYS A 164 4.34 5.11 -5.09
CA LYS A 164 3.62 3.90 -4.69
C LYS A 164 3.90 2.71 -5.59
N LEU A 165 4.09 2.92 -6.90
CA LEU A 165 4.56 1.86 -7.79
C LEU A 165 5.96 1.36 -7.39
N ALA A 166 6.83 2.25 -6.87
CA ALA A 166 8.14 1.90 -6.35
C ALA A 166 8.10 1.21 -4.97
N GLY A 167 6.92 0.98 -4.39
CA GLY A 167 6.75 0.27 -3.12
C GLY A 167 6.47 1.16 -1.90
N GLY A 168 6.33 2.48 -2.09
CA GLY A 168 5.84 3.39 -1.05
C GLY A 168 6.70 3.49 0.22
N ARG A 169 7.96 3.07 0.13
CA ARG A 169 8.93 3.08 1.23
C ARG A 169 10.15 3.90 0.82
N LEU A 170 10.59 4.78 1.71
CA LEU A 170 11.85 5.51 1.55
C LEU A 170 13.05 4.71 2.10
N ASP A 171 12.78 3.73 2.96
CA ASP A 171 13.81 2.91 3.57
C ASP A 171 14.12 1.66 2.74
N SER A 172 15.41 1.48 2.43
CA SER A 172 15.96 0.34 1.69
C SER A 172 16.38 -0.82 2.60
N PHE A 173 16.03 -0.79 3.89
CA PHE A 173 16.24 -1.93 4.78
C PHE A 173 15.34 -3.08 4.31
N LYS A 174 15.86 -3.90 3.41
CA LYS A 174 15.35 -5.23 3.14
C LYS A 174 15.41 -5.99 4.46
N ALA A 175 14.26 -6.41 4.96
CA ALA A 175 14.24 -7.69 5.66
C ALA A 175 14.86 -8.69 4.67
N GLU A 176 15.87 -9.44 5.08
CA GLU A 176 16.43 -10.48 4.24
C GLU A 176 15.31 -11.50 3.96
N ASP A 177 14.56 -11.29 2.87
CA ASP A 177 13.69 -12.31 2.32
C ASP A 177 14.58 -13.52 2.06
N ASP A 178 14.11 -14.69 2.51
CA ASP A 178 14.80 -15.96 2.40
C ASP A 178 15.46 -16.07 1.02
N GLU A 179 16.80 -16.11 1.00
CA GLU A 179 17.57 -16.03 -0.24
C GLU A 179 17.17 -17.18 -1.19
N PHE A 180 16.66 -18.27 -0.62
CA PHE A 180 16.04 -19.38 -1.33
C PHE A 180 14.79 -18.96 -2.11
N ALA A 181 13.83 -18.25 -1.52
CA ALA A 181 12.61 -17.81 -2.20
C ALA A 181 12.91 -16.86 -3.37
N ARG A 182 13.89 -15.95 -3.19
CA ARG A 182 14.36 -15.07 -4.26
C ARG A 182 15.03 -15.86 -5.40
N LYS A 183 15.93 -16.79 -5.07
CA LYS A 183 16.61 -17.65 -6.06
C LYS A 183 15.61 -18.57 -6.76
N GLU A 184 14.58 -19.05 -6.07
CA GLU A 184 13.50 -19.87 -6.63
C GLU A 184 12.63 -19.06 -7.60
N THR A 185 12.31 -17.81 -7.25
CA THR A 185 11.59 -16.89 -8.15
C THR A 185 12.39 -16.64 -9.44
N ILE A 186 13.69 -16.37 -9.33
CA ILE A 186 14.58 -16.17 -10.49
C ILE A 186 14.66 -17.44 -11.37
N ARG A 187 14.73 -18.62 -10.75
CA ARG A 187 14.72 -19.92 -11.47
C ARG A 187 13.38 -20.14 -12.19
N ARG A 188 12.26 -19.83 -11.54
CA ARG A 188 10.90 -19.97 -12.09
C ARG A 188 10.66 -19.04 -13.29
N THR A 189 11.25 -17.84 -13.28
CA THR A 189 11.16 -16.88 -14.39
C THR A 189 11.96 -17.28 -15.64
N THR A 190 12.95 -18.17 -15.51
CA THR A 190 13.82 -18.54 -16.66
C THR A 190 13.08 -19.33 -17.75
N ARG A 191 12.06 -20.12 -17.38
CA ARG A 191 11.15 -20.78 -18.33
C ARG A 191 9.72 -20.63 -17.84
N VAL A 192 9.02 -19.65 -18.41
CA VAL A 192 7.59 -19.47 -18.18
C VAL A 192 6.79 -20.52 -18.98
N PRO A 193 5.85 -21.24 -18.34
CA PRO A 193 5.00 -22.18 -19.05
C PRO A 193 4.10 -21.45 -20.05
N VAL A 194 3.89 -22.06 -21.21
CA VAL A 194 3.14 -21.46 -22.33
C VAL A 194 1.71 -21.09 -21.90
N GLU A 195 1.10 -21.87 -21.01
CA GLU A 195 -0.23 -21.62 -20.41
C GLU A 195 -0.29 -20.33 -19.61
N GLN A 196 0.74 -20.02 -18.80
CA GLN A 196 0.79 -18.80 -18.00
C GLN A 196 0.91 -17.57 -18.91
N THR A 197 1.74 -17.65 -19.94
CA THR A 197 1.86 -16.60 -20.96
C THR A 197 0.54 -16.35 -21.69
N ILE A 198 -0.25 -17.39 -21.95
CA ILE A 198 -1.57 -17.27 -22.58
C ILE A 198 -2.58 -16.58 -21.64
N SER A 199 -2.58 -16.94 -20.35
CA SER A 199 -3.48 -16.30 -19.38
C SER A 199 -3.17 -14.82 -19.15
N GLU A 200 -1.89 -14.41 -19.25
CA GLU A 200 -1.46 -13.04 -18.98
C GLU A 200 -1.48 -12.14 -20.23
N VAL A 201 -1.06 -12.65 -21.40
CA VAL A 201 -0.92 -11.87 -22.65
C VAL A 201 -2.15 -12.01 -23.57
N GLY A 202 -2.91 -13.10 -23.42
CA GLY A 202 -4.02 -13.46 -24.30
C GLY A 202 -3.58 -14.12 -25.62
N GLU A 203 -4.47 -14.90 -26.23
CA GLU A 203 -4.21 -15.50 -27.55
C GLU A 203 -4.19 -14.41 -28.64
N GLY A 204 -3.06 -14.22 -29.33
CA GLY A 204 -2.92 -13.24 -30.41
C GLY A 204 -1.50 -12.68 -30.57
N ARG A 205 -1.25 -11.90 -31.65
CA ARG A 205 0.04 -11.20 -31.92
C ARG A 205 1.30 -12.11 -31.98
N GLY A 206 1.16 -13.33 -32.50
CA GLY A 206 2.29 -14.22 -32.77
C GLY A 206 2.50 -15.34 -31.75
N ILE A 207 1.77 -15.34 -30.63
CA ILE A 207 1.76 -16.43 -29.65
C ILE A 207 0.64 -17.40 -30.03
N LYS A 208 1.01 -18.62 -30.45
CA LYS A 208 0.08 -19.68 -30.86
C LYS A 208 0.20 -20.87 -29.92
N PRO A 209 -0.85 -21.22 -29.16
CA PRO A 209 -0.85 -22.48 -28.42
C PRO A 209 -0.80 -23.70 -29.35
N PRO A 210 -0.39 -24.87 -28.82
CA PRO A 210 -0.65 -26.14 -29.50
C PRO A 210 -2.16 -26.28 -29.78
N GLY A 211 -2.55 -26.69 -30.99
CA GLY A 211 -3.95 -26.78 -31.42
C GLY A 211 -4.62 -25.45 -31.84
N TYR A 212 -3.88 -24.34 -31.94
CA TYR A 212 -4.41 -23.05 -32.41
C TYR A 212 -4.94 -23.11 -33.86
N GLU A 213 -4.35 -23.96 -34.71
CA GLU A 213 -4.74 -24.07 -36.11
C GLU A 213 -6.09 -24.76 -36.29
N GLU A 214 -6.41 -25.75 -35.45
CA GLU A 214 -7.68 -26.48 -35.47
C GLU A 214 -8.82 -25.57 -34.99
N ARG A 215 -8.66 -24.90 -33.84
CA ARG A 215 -9.64 -23.91 -33.34
C ARG A 215 -9.82 -22.72 -34.28
N ARG A 216 -8.78 -22.33 -35.01
CA ARG A 216 -8.88 -21.29 -36.05
C ARG A 216 -9.65 -21.79 -37.27
N ARG A 217 -9.48 -23.05 -37.67
CA ARG A 217 -10.23 -23.67 -38.77
C ARG A 217 -11.70 -23.77 -38.43
N GLU A 218 -12.06 -24.24 -37.24
CA GLU A 218 -13.45 -24.27 -36.75
C GLU A 218 -14.08 -22.87 -36.80
N ARG A 219 -13.39 -21.84 -36.28
CA ARG A 219 -13.87 -20.44 -36.36
C ARG A 219 -13.99 -19.89 -37.78
N ILE A 220 -13.17 -20.34 -38.72
CA ILE A 220 -13.21 -19.90 -40.12
C ILE A 220 -14.30 -20.67 -40.89
N GLN A 221 -14.48 -21.95 -40.59
CA GLN A 221 -15.52 -22.81 -41.16
C GLN A 221 -16.90 -22.33 -40.71
N GLU A 222 -17.09 -22.01 -39.42
CA GLU A 222 -18.33 -21.45 -38.90
C GLU A 222 -18.65 -20.06 -39.48
N LYS A 223 -17.63 -19.21 -39.67
CA LYS A 223 -17.83 -17.81 -40.06
C LYS A 223 -17.89 -17.59 -41.58
N TYR A 224 -17.25 -18.46 -42.37
CA TYR A 224 -17.08 -18.27 -43.82
C TYR A 224 -17.35 -19.53 -44.66
N GLY A 225 -17.68 -20.67 -44.06
CA GLY A 225 -18.08 -21.89 -44.77
C GLY A 225 -16.99 -22.55 -45.62
N PHE A 226 -15.71 -22.22 -45.37
CA PHE A 226 -14.58 -22.69 -46.18
C PHE A 226 -13.74 -23.72 -45.40
N GLU A 227 -13.55 -24.92 -45.94
CA GLU A 227 -12.70 -25.96 -45.35
C GLU A 227 -11.25 -25.83 -45.82
N ILE A 228 -10.31 -25.72 -44.86
CA ILE A 228 -8.87 -25.64 -45.13
C ILE A 228 -8.23 -26.99 -44.80
N ASN A 229 -7.80 -27.71 -45.84
CA ASN A 229 -7.18 -29.04 -45.78
C ASN A 229 -5.73 -28.94 -45.23
N PRO A 230 -5.28 -29.78 -44.26
CA PRO A 230 -3.92 -29.70 -43.73
C PRO A 230 -2.87 -30.15 -44.76
N VAL A 231 -1.90 -29.28 -45.06
CA VAL A 231 -0.65 -29.72 -45.69
C VAL A 231 0.22 -30.33 -44.58
N LYS A 232 0.45 -31.65 -44.66
CA LYS A 232 1.34 -32.39 -43.77
C LYS A 232 2.79 -31.96 -44.01
N ALA A 233 3.45 -31.41 -43.01
CA ALA A 233 4.89 -31.21 -43.00
C ALA A 233 5.60 -32.51 -42.58
N THR A 234 5.55 -33.53 -43.43
CA THR A 234 6.49 -34.65 -43.41
C THR A 234 7.05 -34.78 -44.82
N VAL A 235 8.20 -34.17 -45.07
CA VAL A 235 8.99 -34.42 -46.27
C VAL A 235 9.85 -35.65 -45.97
N GLU A 236 9.30 -36.84 -46.25
CA GLU A 236 10.13 -37.99 -46.62
C GLU A 236 10.37 -37.90 -48.13
N GLY A 237 11.64 -37.75 -48.52
CA GLY A 237 12.06 -37.89 -49.93
C GLY A 237 12.88 -36.75 -50.51
N SER A 238 14.11 -36.56 -50.01
CA SER A 238 15.26 -36.18 -50.86
C SER A 238 16.50 -36.81 -50.21
N GLN A 239 17.27 -37.52 -51.04
CA GLN A 239 18.59 -38.06 -50.72
C GLN A 239 19.54 -36.99 -50.19
#